data_AF-A0A9D6WF60-F1
#
_entry.id   AF-A0A9D6WF60-F1
#
_cell.length_a   1.000
_cell.length_b   1.000
_cell.length_c   1.000
_cell.angle_alpha   90.00
_cell.angle_beta   90.00
_cell.angle_gamma   90.00
#
_symmetry.space_group_name_H-M   'P 1'
#
loop_
_entity.id
_entity.type
_entity.pdbx_description
1 polymer ?
#
loop_
_entity_poly.entity_id
_entity_poly.type
_entity_poly.pdbx_seq_one_letter_code
_entity_poly.pdbx_strand_id
1 'polypeptide(L)'
;GLRQVAVAINKLDLVGFRRERFREVEGEIRRFLGSVGIVPSFVIPISAKEGDNIANASGKTGWYRGPTLLAALDSFAPAREISGLPLRFPVQDVYVWDRKRIYAGRIESGTVRAGEPVVFSPSGKTSRIRTVEKWERPDLPEASAGECVGLTLDDELFVERGEVMGTAGNAAGSALEISASLFWLGNEPLRLNGRYMLKLATSETEVTLSAITERLNSSTLEIIERHADRVENLEVANVTFSLPRPIAADAFEENPRMGRFVVSVEGFVAGGGIIREVRTGTAGAQGRVVRLDACLMTEPDGNFIDLSQEAGPVEFEVSPGLVDRMGQGEKVAIRLRTADQLEKLARLAFGHDLAFEFRRDSGGAQATLYRFLPVRPFVQDETGPVI
;
A
#
# COMPACT_ATOMS: atom_id res chain seq x y z
N GLY A 1 4.88 9.86 -6.17
CA GLY A 1 5.33 10.88 -5.20
C GLY A 1 5.46 12.30 -5.76
N LEU A 2 5.56 12.47 -7.07
CA LEU A 2 5.49 13.78 -7.72
C LEU A 2 4.01 14.13 -7.93
N ARG A 3 3.52 15.17 -7.25
CA ARG A 3 2.13 15.65 -7.37
C ARG A 3 1.98 16.81 -8.36
N GLN A 4 3.08 17.54 -8.59
CA GLN A 4 3.11 18.71 -9.47
C GLN A 4 4.22 18.49 -10.50
N VAL A 5 3.83 18.43 -11.77
CA VAL A 5 4.73 18.12 -12.88
C VAL A 5 4.51 19.14 -13.98
N ALA A 6 5.59 19.80 -14.40
CA ALA A 6 5.63 20.64 -15.59
C ALA A 6 6.45 19.92 -16.65
N VAL A 7 5.90 19.81 -17.85
CA VAL A 7 6.58 19.22 -19.01
C VAL A 7 7.07 20.34 -19.90
N ALA A 8 8.38 20.44 -20.10
CA ALA A 8 8.98 21.35 -21.06
C ALA A 8 9.30 20.61 -22.36
N ILE A 9 8.53 20.88 -23.42
CA ILE A 9 8.83 20.35 -24.76
C ILE A 9 9.87 21.28 -25.38
N ASN A 10 11.12 20.83 -25.39
CA ASN A 10 12.26 21.63 -25.82
C ASN A 10 12.54 21.52 -27.33
N LYS A 11 13.37 22.43 -27.85
CA LYS A 11 13.86 22.51 -29.24
C LYS A 11 12.79 22.84 -30.29
N LEU A 12 11.79 23.67 -29.94
CA LEU A 12 10.78 24.09 -30.92
C LEU A 12 11.35 24.85 -32.13
N ASP A 13 12.52 25.46 -31.98
CA ASP A 13 13.26 26.12 -33.05
C ASP A 13 13.55 25.19 -34.23
N LEU A 14 13.86 23.92 -33.98
CA LEU A 14 14.13 22.93 -35.02
C LEU A 14 12.90 22.59 -35.88
N VAL A 15 11.70 22.82 -35.35
CA VAL A 15 10.44 22.53 -36.04
C VAL A 15 9.70 23.81 -36.42
N GLY A 16 10.37 24.97 -36.37
CA GLY A 16 9.81 26.26 -36.77
C GLY A 16 8.63 26.71 -35.91
N PHE A 17 8.63 26.37 -34.61
CA PHE A 17 7.56 26.73 -33.67
C PHE A 17 6.14 26.28 -34.09
N ARG A 18 6.04 25.21 -34.87
CA ARG A 18 4.76 24.67 -35.38
C ARG A 18 3.87 24.12 -34.26
N ARG A 19 2.63 24.62 -34.21
CA ARG A 19 1.62 24.25 -33.22
C ARG A 19 1.21 22.79 -33.34
N GLU A 20 1.10 22.28 -34.56
CA GLU A 20 0.62 20.94 -34.87
C GLU A 20 1.60 19.90 -34.30
N ARG A 21 2.91 20.11 -34.53
CA ARG A 21 3.96 19.23 -34.01
C ARG A 21 4.03 19.27 -32.49
N PHE A 22 3.86 20.44 -31.88
CA PHE A 22 3.77 20.53 -30.42
C PHE A 22 2.59 19.73 -29.87
N ARG A 23 1.41 19.87 -30.48
CA ARG A 23 0.18 19.17 -30.03
C ARG A 23 0.28 17.65 -30.17
N GLU A 24 0.93 17.17 -31.22
CA GLU A 24 1.23 15.74 -31.40
C GLU A 24 2.06 15.20 -30.23
N VAL A 25 3.20 15.84 -29.94
CA VAL A 25 4.11 15.44 -28.86
C VAL A 25 3.45 15.62 -27.48
N GLU A 26 2.68 16.69 -27.29
CA GLU A 26 1.88 16.88 -26.06
C GLU A 26 0.92 15.71 -25.85
N GLY A 27 0.23 15.25 -26.89
CA GLY A 27 -0.69 14.11 -26.81
C GLY A 27 0.01 12.79 -26.48
N GLU A 28 1.20 12.56 -27.03
CA GLU A 28 2.04 11.39 -26.69
C GLU A 28 2.48 11.42 -25.23
N ILE A 29 3.02 12.55 -24.76
CA ILE A 29 3.49 12.69 -23.39
C ILE A 29 2.33 12.56 -22.40
N ARG A 30 1.17 13.18 -22.69
CA ARG A 30 -0.01 13.05 -21.81
C ARG A 30 -0.52 11.61 -21.72
N ARG A 31 -0.48 10.84 -22.82
CA ARG A 31 -0.82 9.41 -22.78
C ARG A 31 0.16 8.62 -21.92
N PHE A 32 1.45 8.84 -22.10
CA PHE A 32 2.50 8.18 -21.31
C PHE A 32 2.41 8.54 -19.81
N LEU A 33 2.26 9.82 -19.48
CA LEU A 33 2.07 10.23 -18.08
C LEU A 33 0.77 9.68 -17.49
N GLY A 34 -0.30 9.63 -18.29
CA GLY A 34 -1.56 9.02 -17.92
C GLY A 34 -1.46 7.54 -17.57
N SER A 35 -0.66 6.75 -18.32
CA SER A 35 -0.47 5.32 -18.02
C SER A 35 0.23 5.06 -16.70
N VAL A 36 0.94 6.05 -16.16
CA VAL A 36 1.64 5.99 -14.86
C VAL A 36 0.92 6.79 -13.77
N GLY A 37 -0.32 7.23 -14.03
CA GLY A 37 -1.16 7.94 -13.06
C GLY A 37 -0.73 9.40 -12.81
N ILE A 38 0.03 10.01 -13.72
CA ILE A 38 0.50 11.39 -13.60
C ILE A 38 -0.27 12.28 -14.57
N VAL A 39 -0.85 13.36 -14.05
CA VAL A 39 -1.44 14.43 -14.87
C VAL A 39 -0.51 15.65 -14.79
N PRO A 40 0.14 16.07 -15.90
CA PRO A 40 1.00 17.24 -15.86
C PRO A 40 0.16 18.50 -15.67
N SER A 41 0.57 19.36 -14.73
CA SER A 41 -0.06 20.65 -14.46
C SER A 41 0.10 21.61 -15.64
N PHE A 42 1.27 21.56 -16.28
CA PHE A 42 1.60 22.39 -17.44
C PHE A 42 2.38 21.58 -18.48
N VAL A 43 2.09 21.84 -19.75
CA VAL A 43 2.93 21.42 -20.88
C VAL A 43 3.32 22.68 -21.63
N ILE A 44 4.62 22.94 -21.74
CA ILE A 44 5.16 24.25 -22.11
C ILE A 44 6.06 24.07 -23.33
N PRO A 45 5.75 24.74 -24.46
CA PRO A 45 6.62 24.75 -25.62
C PRO A 45 7.80 25.67 -25.35
N ILE A 46 9.03 25.16 -25.32
CA ILE A 46 10.23 25.99 -25.10
C ILE A 46 11.26 25.84 -26.22
N SER A 47 12.12 26.85 -26.36
CA SER A 47 13.45 26.68 -26.93
C SER A 47 14.48 27.16 -25.91
N ALA A 48 15.18 26.21 -25.30
CA ALA A 48 16.22 26.52 -24.31
C ALA A 48 17.34 27.40 -24.89
N LYS A 49 17.68 27.16 -26.16
CA LYS A 49 18.75 27.87 -26.87
C LYS A 49 18.37 29.32 -27.16
N GLU A 50 17.15 29.53 -27.63
CA GLU A 50 16.66 30.85 -28.05
C GLU A 50 15.99 31.63 -26.90
N GLY A 51 15.85 31.02 -25.72
CA GLY A 51 15.22 31.64 -24.54
C GLY A 51 13.68 31.66 -24.57
N ASP A 52 13.06 31.08 -25.59
CA ASP A 52 11.62 31.15 -25.82
C ASP A 52 10.83 30.37 -24.75
N ASN A 53 9.88 31.05 -24.07
CA ASN A 53 9.00 30.55 -23.01
C ASN A 53 9.72 30.00 -21.75
N ILE A 54 10.99 30.36 -21.52
CA ILE A 54 11.71 29.99 -20.30
C ILE A 54 11.34 30.94 -19.16
N ALA A 55 11.85 32.18 -19.22
CA ALA A 55 11.50 33.25 -18.28
C ALA A 55 10.45 34.20 -18.89
N ASN A 56 10.61 34.52 -20.18
CA ASN A 56 9.74 35.42 -20.92
C ASN A 56 8.88 34.67 -21.94
N ALA A 57 7.66 35.16 -22.17
CA ALA A 57 6.78 34.61 -23.19
C ALA A 57 7.34 34.88 -24.60
N SER A 58 7.26 33.89 -25.48
CA SER A 58 7.74 33.99 -26.85
C SER A 58 6.68 34.53 -27.79
N GLY A 59 7.03 35.54 -28.60
CA GLY A 59 6.20 36.00 -29.71
C GLY A 59 6.08 34.98 -30.85
N LYS A 60 7.02 34.03 -30.96
CA LYS A 60 7.01 32.97 -32.00
C LYS A 60 5.96 31.90 -31.70
N THR A 61 5.51 31.80 -30.46
CA THR A 61 4.46 30.88 -30.02
C THR A 61 3.18 31.62 -29.64
N GLY A 62 2.71 32.58 -30.46
CA GLY A 62 1.47 33.33 -30.18
C GLY A 62 0.21 32.47 -30.06
N TRP A 63 0.26 31.21 -30.51
CA TRP A 63 -0.80 30.22 -30.34
C TRP A 63 -0.82 29.56 -28.95
N TYR A 64 0.24 29.70 -28.16
CA TYR A 64 0.35 29.19 -26.79
C TYR A 64 -0.09 30.27 -25.81
N ARG A 65 -1.02 29.93 -24.90
CA ARG A 65 -1.58 30.85 -23.90
C ARG A 65 -1.29 30.44 -22.45
N GLY A 66 -0.41 29.45 -22.25
CA GLY A 66 -0.02 29.00 -20.92
C GLY A 66 1.11 29.83 -20.31
N PRO A 67 1.55 29.49 -19.09
CA PRO A 67 2.65 30.19 -18.42
C PRO A 67 4.01 29.89 -19.08
N THR A 68 5.00 30.74 -18.80
CA THR A 68 6.42 30.40 -19.05
C THR A 68 6.86 29.29 -18.11
N LEU A 69 7.99 28.63 -18.40
CA LEU A 69 8.54 27.60 -17.53
C LEU A 69 8.78 28.11 -16.10
N LEU A 70 9.34 29.31 -15.96
CA LEU A 70 9.57 29.92 -14.66
C LEU A 70 8.26 30.19 -13.93
N ALA A 71 7.27 30.81 -14.59
CA ALA A 71 5.97 31.07 -13.99
C ALA A 71 5.22 29.77 -13.60
N ALA A 72 5.38 28.70 -14.38
CA ALA A 72 4.83 27.40 -14.05
C ALA A 72 5.46 26.81 -12.78
N LEU A 73 6.78 26.89 -12.64
CA LEU A 73 7.49 26.44 -11.44
C LEU A 73 7.12 27.26 -10.21
N ASP A 74 7.04 28.58 -10.35
CA ASP A 74 6.63 29.50 -9.26
C ASP A 74 5.18 29.26 -8.80
N SER A 75 4.32 28.77 -9.70
CA SER A 75 2.93 28.45 -9.36
C SER A 75 2.77 27.14 -8.58
N PHE A 76 3.84 26.33 -8.48
CA PHE A 76 3.76 25.10 -7.71
C PHE A 76 3.66 25.38 -6.22
N ALA A 77 2.83 24.59 -5.55
CA ALA A 77 2.66 24.73 -4.13
C ALA A 77 3.91 24.14 -3.47
N PRO A 78 4.39 24.73 -2.37
CA PRO A 78 5.34 24.05 -1.51
C PRO A 78 4.79 22.65 -1.19
N ALA A 79 5.66 21.64 -1.15
CA ALA A 79 5.25 20.31 -0.72
C ALA A 79 4.50 20.43 0.62
N ARG A 80 3.39 19.68 0.77
CA ARG A 80 2.55 19.65 1.99
C ARG A 80 3.45 19.77 3.22
N GLU A 81 3.25 20.80 4.02
CA GLU A 81 4.04 20.98 5.24
C GLU A 81 3.94 19.70 6.07
N ILE A 82 5.08 19.08 6.31
CA ILE A 82 5.15 17.79 6.99
C ILE A 82 4.63 17.93 8.43
N SER A 83 4.65 19.14 8.99
CA SER A 83 4.02 19.53 10.26
C SER A 83 2.49 19.46 10.27
N GLY A 84 1.83 19.57 9.10
CA GLY A 84 0.37 19.47 8.96
C GLY A 84 -0.16 18.04 8.79
N LEU A 85 0.72 17.05 8.68
CA LEU A 85 0.36 15.63 8.67
C LEU A 85 0.17 15.10 10.10
N PRO A 86 -0.49 13.94 10.30
CA PRO A 86 -0.55 13.29 11.60
C PRO A 86 0.84 13.10 12.22
N LEU A 87 0.90 13.17 13.55
CA LEU A 87 2.14 12.98 14.30
C LEU A 87 2.73 11.59 14.04
N ARG A 88 4.01 11.55 13.66
CA ARG A 88 4.85 10.35 13.64
C ARG A 88 6.18 10.67 14.28
N PHE A 89 6.41 10.07 15.45
CA PHE A 89 7.66 10.15 16.18
C PHE A 89 8.19 8.72 16.36
N PRO A 90 9.02 8.24 15.42
CA PRO A 90 9.72 6.97 15.57
C PRO A 90 10.70 7.04 16.74
N VAL A 91 10.54 6.13 17.69
CA VAL A 91 11.46 6.01 18.82
C VAL A 91 12.78 5.47 18.28
N GLN A 92 13.85 6.24 18.49
CA GLN A 92 15.21 5.88 18.11
C GLN A 92 15.96 5.25 19.28
N ASP A 93 15.78 5.80 20.48
CA ASP A 93 16.43 5.32 21.70
C ASP A 93 15.63 5.71 22.96
N VAL A 94 15.91 5.04 24.08
CA VAL A 94 15.27 5.31 25.37
C VAL A 94 16.35 5.44 26.45
N TYR A 95 16.45 6.63 27.03
CA TYR A 95 17.42 6.93 28.08
C TYR A 95 16.75 6.95 29.45
N VAL A 96 17.48 6.54 30.49
CA VAL A 96 17.09 6.74 31.88
C VAL A 96 18.11 7.66 32.53
N TRP A 97 17.68 8.87 32.87
CA TRP A 97 18.54 9.90 33.46
C TRP A 97 17.78 10.64 34.56
N ASP A 98 18.43 10.88 35.70
CA ASP A 98 17.84 11.57 36.86
C ASP A 98 16.43 11.06 37.24
N ARG A 99 16.26 9.73 37.26
CA ARG A 99 14.98 9.03 37.52
C ARG A 99 13.85 9.37 36.52
N LYS A 100 14.18 9.90 35.35
CA LYS A 100 13.25 10.14 34.25
C LYS A 100 13.59 9.24 33.07
N ARG A 101 12.55 8.73 32.40
CA ARG A 101 12.67 8.00 31.14
C ARG A 101 12.46 8.99 29.99
N ILE A 102 13.43 9.09 29.10
CA ILE A 102 13.43 10.02 27.96
C ILE A 102 13.39 9.19 26.67
N TYR A 103 12.33 9.36 25.90
CA TYR A 103 12.17 8.75 24.59
C TYR A 103 12.74 9.70 23.54
N ALA A 104 13.86 9.31 22.93
CA ALA A 104 14.57 10.14 21.96
C ALA A 104 14.21 9.71 20.53
N GLY A 105 14.03 10.71 19.67
CA GLY A 105 13.71 10.49 18.27
C GLY A 105 13.63 11.78 17.49
N ARG A 106 13.33 11.64 16.20
CA ARG A 106 13.07 12.76 15.31
C ARG A 106 11.59 12.78 14.97
N ILE A 107 10.98 13.96 15.01
CA ILE A 107 9.60 14.13 14.57
C ILE A 107 9.61 14.03 13.05
N GLU A 108 9.12 12.90 12.53
CA GLU A 108 9.05 12.68 11.09
C GLU A 108 7.88 13.43 10.47
N SER A 109 6.75 13.53 11.18
CA SER A 109 5.62 14.34 10.77
C SER A 109 4.78 14.84 11.94
N GLY A 110 3.96 15.86 11.68
CA GLY A 110 3.11 16.49 12.68
C GLY A 110 3.86 17.39 13.66
N THR A 111 3.23 17.60 14.81
CA THR A 111 3.73 18.41 15.92
C THR A 111 3.50 17.64 17.22
N VAL A 112 4.40 17.79 18.19
CA VAL A 112 4.24 17.29 19.55
C VAL A 112 4.03 18.49 20.48
N ARG A 113 3.12 18.35 21.46
CA ARG A 113 2.94 19.33 22.52
C ARG A 113 2.89 18.68 23.89
N ALA A 114 3.43 19.38 24.89
CA ALA A 114 3.27 18.95 26.27
C ALA A 114 1.78 18.89 26.65
N GLY A 115 1.39 17.83 27.35
CA GLY A 115 0.01 17.56 27.77
C GLY A 115 -0.84 16.78 26.76
N GLU A 116 -0.37 16.51 25.54
CA GLU A 116 -1.16 15.77 24.54
C GLU A 116 -1.18 14.25 24.80
N PRO A 117 -2.33 13.57 24.62
CA PRO A 117 -2.43 12.12 24.71
C PRO A 117 -1.84 11.45 23.46
N VAL A 118 -1.07 10.40 23.68
CA VAL A 118 -0.31 9.69 22.64
C VAL A 118 -0.50 8.19 22.71
N VAL A 119 -0.24 7.54 21.58
CA VAL A 119 -0.27 6.09 21.42
C VAL A 119 0.95 5.63 20.64
N PHE A 120 1.52 4.49 21.04
CA PHE A 120 2.67 3.86 20.38
C PHE A 120 2.20 2.70 19.52
N SER A 121 2.49 2.74 18.23
CA SER A 121 2.30 1.63 17.31
C SER A 121 3.61 0.85 17.17
N PRO A 122 3.59 -0.49 17.08
CA PRO A 122 2.40 -1.35 17.02
C PRO A 122 1.86 -1.78 18.39
N SER A 123 2.51 -1.43 19.50
CA SER A 123 2.20 -2.00 20.82
C SER A 123 0.84 -1.58 21.41
N GLY A 124 0.26 -0.49 20.93
CA GLY A 124 -0.99 0.07 21.42
C GLY A 124 -0.87 0.75 22.79
N LYS A 125 0.34 0.88 23.34
CA LYS A 125 0.54 1.53 24.64
C LYS A 125 0.17 3.01 24.53
N THR A 126 -0.54 3.51 25.53
CA THR A 126 -0.99 4.92 25.57
C THR A 126 -0.41 5.61 26.78
N SER A 127 -0.19 6.91 26.66
CA SER A 127 0.17 7.80 27.78
C SER A 127 -0.08 9.25 27.36
N ARG A 128 0.51 10.20 28.08
CA ARG A 128 0.48 11.64 27.81
C ARG A 128 1.88 12.20 27.84
N ILE A 129 2.18 13.11 26.91
CA ILE A 129 3.47 13.82 26.88
C ILE A 129 3.55 14.73 28.10
N ARG A 130 4.58 14.57 28.92
CA ARG A 130 4.83 15.43 30.09
C ARG A 130 5.72 16.61 29.73
N THR A 131 6.88 16.35 29.13
CA THR A 131 7.81 17.40 28.64
C THR A 131 8.28 17.09 27.22
N VAL A 132 8.56 18.15 26.47
CA VAL A 132 9.28 18.11 25.20
C VAL A 132 10.63 18.78 25.42
N GLU A 133 11.71 18.02 25.27
CA GLU A 133 13.07 18.45 25.60
C GLU A 133 13.92 18.50 24.32
N LYS A 134 14.75 19.55 24.19
CA LYS A 134 15.77 19.69 23.14
C LYS A 134 17.05 20.19 23.80
N TRP A 135 18.19 20.04 23.12
CA TRP A 135 19.47 20.54 23.61
C TRP A 135 19.34 22.01 24.08
N GLU A 136 19.78 22.28 25.32
CA GLU A 136 19.67 23.59 26.02
C GLU A 136 18.25 24.14 26.22
N ARG A 137 17.21 23.35 25.94
CA ARG A 137 15.80 23.74 25.98
C ARG A 137 14.97 22.60 26.61
N PRO A 138 15.00 22.45 27.95
CA PRO A 138 14.40 21.29 28.63
C PRO A 138 12.86 21.29 28.66
N ASP A 139 12.21 22.45 28.49
CA ASP A 139 10.75 22.58 28.56
C ASP A 139 10.20 23.36 27.36
N LEU A 140 10.21 22.73 26.17
CA LEU A 140 9.56 23.29 25.00
C LEU A 140 8.03 23.10 25.09
N PRO A 141 7.23 24.13 24.79
CA PRO A 141 5.78 23.98 24.73
C PRO A 141 5.35 23.08 23.56
N GLU A 142 6.07 23.17 22.44
CA GLU A 142 5.85 22.35 21.24
C GLU A 142 7.14 22.15 20.44
N ALA A 143 7.15 21.11 19.62
CA ALA A 143 8.17 20.86 18.60
C ALA A 143 7.53 20.23 17.35
N SER A 144 8.13 20.45 16.19
CA SER A 144 7.54 20.15 14.89
C SER A 144 8.37 19.20 14.04
N ALA A 145 7.76 18.69 12.96
CA ALA A 145 8.43 17.82 12.01
C ALA A 145 9.78 18.38 11.55
N GLY A 146 10.82 17.56 11.68
CA GLY A 146 12.20 17.96 11.38
C GLY A 146 13.11 17.99 12.59
N GLU A 147 12.54 18.23 13.76
CA GLU A 147 13.29 18.41 15.01
C GLU A 147 13.57 17.08 15.71
N CYS A 148 14.78 16.96 16.25
CA CYS A 148 15.16 15.87 17.15
C CYS A 148 14.90 16.32 18.58
N VAL A 149 14.10 15.55 19.32
CA VAL A 149 13.66 15.87 20.68
C VAL A 149 13.71 14.63 21.57
N GLY A 150 13.85 14.87 22.87
CA GLY A 150 13.56 13.90 23.92
C GLY A 150 12.17 14.17 24.47
N LEU A 151 11.38 13.13 24.71
CA LEU A 151 10.05 13.25 25.31
C LEU A 151 10.03 12.52 26.64
N THR A 152 9.41 13.12 27.65
CA THR A 152 9.01 12.38 28.86
C THR A 152 7.50 12.16 28.85
N LEU A 153 7.05 11.09 29.49
CA LEU A 153 5.63 10.74 29.57
C LEU A 153 5.18 10.76 31.04
N ASP A 154 3.87 10.83 31.26
CA ASP A 154 3.28 10.69 32.61
C ASP A 154 3.51 9.29 33.17
N ASP A 155 3.48 8.27 32.31
CA ASP A 155 3.67 6.86 32.67
C ASP A 155 5.03 6.34 32.22
N GLU A 156 5.64 5.46 33.02
CA GLU A 156 6.83 4.73 32.60
C GLU A 156 6.46 3.58 31.64
N LEU A 157 6.45 3.88 30.34
CA LEU A 157 6.22 2.87 29.31
C LEU A 157 7.50 2.14 28.91
N PHE A 158 7.40 0.82 28.75
CA PHE A 158 8.42 0.01 28.08
C PHE A 158 8.11 0.02 26.58
N VAL A 159 8.72 0.95 25.85
CA VAL A 159 8.68 1.01 24.39
C VAL A 159 10.07 0.77 23.83
N GLU A 160 10.13 0.09 22.70
CA GLU A 160 11.38 -0.30 22.06
C GLU A 160 11.67 0.56 20.84
N ARG A 161 12.92 0.54 20.39
CA ARG A 161 13.31 1.13 19.11
C ARG A 161 12.49 0.48 17.98
N GLY A 162 11.96 1.32 17.09
CA GLY A 162 11.10 0.89 15.99
C GLY A 162 9.61 1.02 16.28
N GLU A 163 9.22 1.27 17.55
CA GLU A 163 7.87 1.77 17.85
C GLU A 163 7.73 3.23 17.40
N VAL A 164 6.53 3.63 17.01
CA VAL A 164 6.22 4.97 16.50
C VAL A 164 5.10 5.56 17.32
N MET A 165 5.38 6.69 17.97
CA MET A 165 4.39 7.47 18.69
C MET A 165 3.58 8.33 17.72
N GLY A 166 2.26 8.34 17.89
CA GLY A 166 1.34 9.22 17.20
C GLY A 166 0.28 9.78 18.15
N THR A 167 -0.52 10.72 17.66
CA THR A 167 -1.65 11.27 18.42
C THR A 167 -2.74 10.22 18.57
N ALA A 168 -3.40 10.18 19.73
CA ALA A 168 -4.56 9.32 19.93
C ALA A 168 -5.63 9.56 18.84
N GLY A 169 -6.10 8.49 18.20
CA GLY A 169 -7.06 8.54 17.09
C GLY A 169 -6.46 8.69 15.69
N ASN A 170 -5.17 9.02 15.57
CA ASN A 170 -4.44 9.09 14.29
C ASN A 170 -3.09 8.36 14.38
N ALA A 171 -3.06 7.18 15.01
CA ALA A 171 -1.86 6.36 15.14
C ALA A 171 -1.38 5.84 13.76
N ALA A 172 -0.13 5.39 13.69
CA ALA A 172 0.35 4.63 12.53
C ALA A 172 -0.32 3.25 12.49
N GLY A 173 -0.53 2.71 11.28
CA GLY A 173 -1.06 1.35 11.11
C GLY A 173 -0.06 0.29 11.60
N SER A 174 -0.56 -0.76 12.25
CA SER A 174 0.23 -1.92 12.67
C SER A 174 0.30 -2.96 11.56
N ALA A 175 1.22 -2.79 10.62
CA ALA A 175 1.35 -3.60 9.41
C ALA A 175 1.85 -5.02 9.69
N LEU A 176 1.06 -6.04 9.34
CA LEU A 176 1.50 -7.43 9.24
C LEU A 176 1.71 -7.86 7.79
N GLU A 177 1.09 -7.13 6.86
CA GLU A 177 1.30 -7.27 5.43
C GLU A 177 1.41 -5.87 4.80
N ILE A 178 2.37 -5.71 3.89
CA ILE A 178 2.65 -4.45 3.20
C ILE A 178 2.65 -4.72 1.70
N SER A 179 1.73 -4.08 0.98
CA SER A 179 1.81 -4.02 -0.48
C SER A 179 2.61 -2.80 -0.90
N ALA A 180 3.62 -3.00 -1.72
CA ALA A 180 4.61 -1.99 -2.06
C ALA A 180 4.95 -1.97 -3.55
N SER A 181 5.41 -0.81 -4.02
CA SER A 181 6.16 -0.72 -5.27
C SER A 181 7.65 -0.64 -4.92
N LEU A 182 8.41 -1.61 -5.41
CA LEU A 182 9.81 -1.84 -5.09
C LEU A 182 10.66 -1.62 -6.35
N PHE A 183 11.79 -0.95 -6.19
CA PHE A 183 12.88 -0.94 -7.17
C PHE A 183 14.02 -1.80 -6.63
N TRP A 184 14.45 -2.79 -7.42
CA TRP A 184 15.45 -3.76 -7.03
C TRP A 184 16.83 -3.42 -7.62
N LEU A 185 17.83 -3.38 -6.74
CA LEU A 185 19.23 -3.07 -7.03
C LEU A 185 20.20 -4.17 -6.57
N GLY A 186 19.68 -5.26 -6.02
CA GLY A 186 20.48 -6.37 -5.51
C GLY A 186 21.19 -7.10 -6.65
N ASN A 187 22.40 -7.59 -6.36
CA ASN A 187 23.17 -8.40 -7.31
C ASN A 187 22.46 -9.71 -7.63
N GLU A 188 21.88 -10.34 -6.60
CA GLU A 188 21.04 -11.53 -6.75
C GLU A 188 19.57 -11.13 -6.98
N PRO A 189 18.81 -11.89 -7.78
CA PRO A 189 17.40 -11.63 -7.99
C PRO A 189 16.60 -11.69 -6.69
N LEU A 190 15.62 -10.81 -6.54
CA LEU A 190 14.63 -10.91 -5.47
C LEU A 190 13.70 -12.08 -5.79
N ARG A 191 13.54 -13.06 -4.90
CA ARG A 191 12.79 -14.29 -5.14
C ARG A 191 11.55 -14.38 -4.26
N LEU A 192 10.47 -14.89 -4.83
CA LEU A 192 9.26 -15.25 -4.10
C LEU A 192 9.60 -16.22 -2.96
N ASN A 193 8.95 -16.05 -1.82
CA ASN A 193 9.21 -16.74 -0.55
C ASN A 193 10.62 -16.52 0.04
N GLY A 194 11.42 -15.62 -0.56
CA GLY A 194 12.69 -15.19 -0.01
C GLY A 194 12.51 -14.36 1.26
N ARG A 195 13.50 -14.46 2.16
CA ARG A 195 13.57 -13.67 3.39
C ARG A 195 14.54 -12.52 3.22
N TYR A 196 14.11 -11.34 3.65
CA TYR A 196 14.85 -10.10 3.48
C TYR A 196 14.75 -9.24 4.74
N MET A 197 15.72 -8.36 4.96
CA MET A 197 15.64 -7.40 6.06
C MET A 197 15.03 -6.10 5.54
N LEU A 198 13.85 -5.73 6.05
CA LEU A 198 13.18 -4.47 5.72
C LEU A 198 13.48 -3.44 6.81
N LYS A 199 13.87 -2.23 6.40
CA LYS A 199 14.08 -1.09 7.29
C LYS A 199 13.10 0.03 6.94
N LEU A 200 12.38 0.49 7.95
CA LEU A 200 11.37 1.54 7.86
C LEU A 200 11.49 2.44 9.09
N ALA A 201 11.79 3.72 8.86
CA ALA A 201 12.12 4.67 9.93
C ALA A 201 13.20 4.10 10.88
N THR A 202 12.88 3.86 12.15
CA THR A 202 13.79 3.27 13.15
C THR A 202 13.62 1.76 13.31
N SER A 203 12.63 1.15 12.63
CA SER A 203 12.33 -0.27 12.67
C SER A 203 13.17 -1.06 11.67
N GLU A 204 13.61 -2.24 12.10
CA GLU A 204 14.36 -3.21 11.30
C GLU A 204 13.78 -4.60 11.59
N THR A 205 13.23 -5.25 10.56
CA THR A 205 12.53 -6.52 10.71
C THR A 205 12.73 -7.44 9.52
N GLU A 206 12.84 -8.74 9.78
CA GLU A 206 12.84 -9.75 8.72
C GLU A 206 11.43 -9.83 8.11
N VAL A 207 11.37 -9.86 6.79
CA VAL A 207 10.12 -9.98 6.01
C VAL A 207 10.25 -11.10 5.01
N THR A 208 9.11 -11.73 4.68
CA THR A 208 9.02 -12.72 3.60
C THR A 208 8.31 -12.09 2.42
N LEU A 209 8.89 -12.23 1.23
CA LEU A 209 8.22 -11.82 -0.01
C LEU A 209 7.12 -12.84 -0.35
N SER A 210 5.87 -12.51 -0.08
CA SER A 210 4.74 -13.44 -0.24
C SER A 210 4.09 -13.39 -1.62
N ALA A 211 4.21 -12.27 -2.34
CA ALA A 211 3.74 -12.15 -3.71
C ALA A 211 4.54 -11.13 -4.52
N ILE A 212 4.71 -11.41 -5.82
CA ILE A 212 5.15 -10.44 -6.82
C ILE A 212 3.99 -10.31 -7.81
N THR A 213 3.16 -9.28 -7.66
CA THR A 213 1.92 -9.14 -8.43
C THR A 213 2.20 -8.72 -9.87
N GLU A 214 3.12 -7.76 -10.06
CA GLU A 214 3.49 -7.24 -11.37
C GLU A 214 4.98 -6.92 -11.39
N ARG A 215 5.68 -7.39 -12.44
CA ARG A 215 7.04 -6.97 -12.76
C ARG A 215 6.98 -5.97 -13.90
N LEU A 216 7.68 -4.85 -13.75
CA LEU A 216 7.59 -3.67 -14.60
C LEU A 216 8.98 -3.32 -15.14
N ASN A 217 9.05 -2.95 -16.41
CA ASN A 217 10.26 -2.38 -16.97
C ASN A 217 10.50 -1.00 -16.36
N SER A 218 11.70 -0.73 -15.84
CA SER A 218 12.00 0.53 -15.16
C SER A 218 11.99 1.76 -16.09
N SER A 219 12.18 1.56 -17.39
CA SER A 219 12.20 2.63 -18.40
C SER A 219 10.83 2.87 -19.03
N THR A 220 10.09 1.81 -19.37
CA THR A 220 8.79 1.94 -20.05
C THR A 220 7.61 1.85 -19.09
N LEU A 221 7.81 1.31 -17.89
CA LEU A 221 6.77 1.00 -16.90
C LEU A 221 5.69 0.03 -17.43
N GLU A 222 5.99 -0.66 -18.53
CA GLU A 222 5.14 -1.73 -19.05
C GLU A 222 5.29 -2.98 -18.19
N ILE A 223 4.18 -3.72 -18.06
CA ILE A 223 4.14 -4.99 -17.34
C ILE A 223 4.89 -6.03 -18.16
N ILE A 224 6.03 -6.47 -17.65
CA ILE A 224 6.81 -7.57 -18.20
C ILE A 224 6.09 -8.89 -17.90
N GLU A 225 5.63 -9.05 -16.66
CA GLU A 225 5.06 -10.30 -16.17
C GLU A 225 4.11 -10.05 -15.00
N ARG A 226 3.01 -10.81 -14.92
CA ARG A 226 2.10 -10.84 -13.77
C ARG A 226 2.33 -12.12 -12.97
N HIS A 227 2.28 -12.05 -11.65
CA HIS A 227 2.52 -13.20 -10.75
C HIS A 227 3.89 -13.86 -10.96
N ALA A 228 4.94 -13.03 -11.06
CA ALA A 228 6.30 -13.51 -11.29
C ALA A 228 6.86 -14.27 -10.07
N ASP A 229 7.86 -15.12 -10.30
CA ASP A 229 8.60 -15.83 -9.26
C ASP A 229 9.82 -15.05 -8.74
N ARG A 230 10.27 -14.04 -9.50
CA ARG A 230 11.42 -13.19 -9.16
C ARG A 230 11.41 -11.81 -9.83
N VAL A 231 12.23 -10.92 -9.27
CA VAL A 231 12.54 -9.58 -9.79
C VAL A 231 14.05 -9.49 -10.04
N GLU A 232 14.43 -9.15 -11.26
CA GLU A 232 15.83 -9.03 -11.68
C GLU A 232 16.41 -7.64 -11.33
N ASN A 233 17.72 -7.49 -11.49
CA ASN A 233 18.41 -6.24 -11.21
C ASN A 233 17.90 -5.09 -12.11
N LEU A 234 17.72 -3.89 -11.55
CA LEU A 234 17.20 -2.68 -12.23
C LEU A 234 15.74 -2.76 -12.67
N GLU A 235 14.97 -3.72 -12.16
CA GLU A 235 13.53 -3.81 -12.40
C GLU A 235 12.71 -3.19 -11.27
N VAL A 236 11.48 -2.80 -11.63
CA VAL A 236 10.47 -2.35 -10.68
C VAL A 236 9.44 -3.47 -10.53
N ALA A 237 8.93 -3.69 -9.33
CA ALA A 237 7.87 -4.65 -9.11
C ALA A 237 6.85 -4.16 -8.08
N ASN A 238 5.59 -4.54 -8.28
CA ASN A 238 4.58 -4.50 -7.24
C ASN A 238 4.67 -5.80 -6.45
N VAL A 239 4.89 -5.69 -5.15
CA VAL A 239 5.20 -6.80 -4.25
C VAL A 239 4.36 -6.74 -2.98
N THR A 240 4.18 -7.89 -2.35
CA THR A 240 3.60 -8.00 -1.01
C THR A 240 4.63 -8.62 -0.08
N PHE A 241 4.92 -7.92 1.02
CA PHE A 241 5.74 -8.43 2.12
C PHE A 241 4.84 -8.87 3.26
N SER A 242 5.06 -10.08 3.77
CA SER A 242 4.45 -10.58 4.99
C SER A 242 5.47 -10.50 6.12
N LEU A 243 5.03 -9.98 7.27
CA LEU A 243 5.90 -9.68 8.40
C LEU A 243 5.57 -10.62 9.56
N PRO A 244 6.58 -11.24 10.20
CA PRO A 244 6.37 -12.13 11.35
C PRO A 244 5.96 -11.37 12.62
N ARG A 245 6.29 -10.07 12.69
CA ARG A 245 5.91 -9.16 13.77
C ARG A 245 5.35 -7.88 13.14
N PRO A 246 4.30 -7.28 13.73
CA PRO A 246 3.75 -6.05 13.21
C PRO A 246 4.77 -4.92 13.29
N ILE A 247 4.76 -4.01 12.32
CA ILE A 247 5.52 -2.75 12.39
C ILE A 247 4.60 -1.55 12.18
N ALA A 248 4.98 -0.41 12.73
CA ALA A 248 4.27 0.84 12.46
C ALA A 248 4.61 1.34 11.05
N ALA A 249 3.60 1.46 10.19
CA ALA A 249 3.75 1.96 8.82
C ALA A 249 2.52 2.75 8.39
N ASP A 250 2.71 3.64 7.41
CA ASP A 250 1.62 4.33 6.70
C ASP A 250 1.74 4.07 5.20
N ALA A 251 0.65 4.23 4.46
CA ALA A 251 0.75 4.32 3.00
C ALA A 251 1.53 5.59 2.60
N PHE A 252 2.31 5.51 1.53
CA PHE A 252 3.13 6.64 1.06
C PHE A 252 2.29 7.88 0.71
N GLU A 253 1.05 7.68 0.26
CA GLU A 253 0.14 8.79 -0.07
C GLU A 253 -0.37 9.54 1.16
N GLU A 254 -0.51 8.84 2.29
CA GLU A 254 -0.92 9.38 3.58
C GLU A 254 0.26 10.06 4.27
N ASN A 255 1.38 9.35 4.40
CA ASN A 255 2.58 9.86 5.03
C ASN A 255 3.86 9.42 4.30
N PRO A 256 4.48 10.31 3.51
CA PRO A 256 5.70 10.00 2.75
C PRO A 256 6.93 9.65 3.61
N ARG A 257 6.94 9.99 4.90
CA ARG A 257 8.05 9.69 5.81
C ARG A 257 7.95 8.28 6.38
N MET A 258 6.73 7.80 6.62
CA MET A 258 6.45 6.45 7.11
C MET A 258 6.13 5.44 6.01
N GLY A 259 5.93 5.88 4.77
CA GLY A 259 5.65 5.02 3.63
C GLY A 259 6.84 4.73 2.72
N ARG A 260 8.07 5.03 3.14
CA ARG A 260 9.31 4.66 2.42
C ARG A 260 10.09 3.63 3.21
N PHE A 261 10.58 2.62 2.52
CA PHE A 261 11.40 1.58 3.13
C PHE A 261 12.58 1.23 2.24
N VAL A 262 13.58 0.59 2.84
CA VAL A 262 14.67 -0.06 2.13
C VAL A 262 14.70 -1.54 2.49
N VAL A 263 15.13 -2.35 1.53
CA VAL A 263 15.38 -3.78 1.71
C VAL A 263 16.88 -3.98 1.69
N SER A 264 17.39 -4.67 2.68
CA SER A 264 18.80 -5.04 2.79
C SER A 264 19.01 -6.54 2.74
N VAL A 265 20.09 -6.93 2.07
CA VAL A 265 20.59 -8.31 1.96
C VAL A 265 22.03 -8.28 2.44
N GLU A 266 22.39 -9.15 3.40
CA GLU A 266 23.75 -9.24 3.94
C GLU A 266 24.33 -7.90 4.44
N GLY A 267 23.46 -7.01 4.95
CA GLY A 267 23.85 -5.70 5.46
C GLY A 267 23.97 -4.58 4.41
N PHE A 268 23.82 -4.90 3.12
CA PHE A 268 23.83 -3.91 2.04
C PHE A 268 22.41 -3.61 1.56
N VAL A 269 22.14 -2.35 1.19
CA VAL A 269 20.85 -1.97 0.60
C VAL A 269 20.75 -2.57 -0.80
N ALA A 270 19.82 -3.51 -0.97
CA ALA A 270 19.57 -4.24 -2.21
C ALA A 270 18.29 -3.75 -2.91
N GLY A 271 17.46 -2.94 -2.26
CA GLY A 271 16.30 -2.36 -2.90
C GLY A 271 15.65 -1.29 -2.04
N GLY A 272 14.71 -0.57 -2.63
CA GLY A 272 13.95 0.46 -1.94
C GLY A 272 12.60 0.66 -2.59
N GLY A 273 11.63 1.12 -1.82
CA GLY A 273 10.27 1.21 -2.32
C GLY A 273 9.38 2.15 -1.54
N ILE A 274 8.16 2.24 -2.04
CA ILE A 274 7.06 2.95 -1.41
C ILE A 274 5.95 1.98 -1.04
N ILE A 275 5.37 2.18 0.14
CA ILE A 275 4.21 1.43 0.61
C ILE A 275 2.98 1.99 -0.09
N ARG A 276 2.21 1.11 -0.72
CA ARG A 276 0.94 1.44 -1.37
C ARG A 276 -0.23 1.18 -0.44
N GLU A 277 -0.20 0.06 0.28
CA GLU A 277 -1.25 -0.36 1.19
C GLU A 277 -0.63 -0.99 2.43
N VAL A 278 -1.17 -0.65 3.60
CA VAL A 278 -0.82 -1.26 4.88
C VAL A 278 -2.00 -2.12 5.33
N ARG A 279 -1.75 -3.41 5.51
CA ARG A 279 -2.75 -4.33 6.05
C ARG A 279 -2.41 -4.64 7.49
N THR A 280 -3.28 -4.14 8.36
CA THR A 280 -3.21 -4.40 9.79
C THR A 280 -3.87 -5.74 10.06
N GLY A 281 -3.09 -6.78 10.34
CA GLY A 281 -3.64 -7.94 11.00
C GLY A 281 -3.94 -7.55 12.45
N THR A 282 -5.13 -7.86 12.94
CA THR A 282 -5.38 -7.85 14.38
C THR A 282 -4.42 -8.83 15.03
N ALA A 283 -3.34 -8.33 15.63
CA ALA A 283 -2.49 -9.08 16.54
C ALA A 283 -3.33 -9.46 17.78
N GLY A 284 -4.12 -10.52 17.65
CA GLY A 284 -5.13 -10.89 18.62
C GLY A 284 -6.03 -12.06 18.22
N ALA A 285 -5.53 -13.01 17.43
CA ALA A 285 -5.87 -14.44 17.46
C ALA A 285 -5.20 -15.10 16.26
N GLN A 286 -4.43 -16.16 16.50
CA GLN A 286 -4.03 -17.07 15.43
C GLN A 286 -5.32 -17.47 14.70
N GLY A 287 -5.44 -17.07 13.44
CA GLY A 287 -6.56 -17.48 12.61
C GLY A 287 -6.54 -18.99 12.53
N ARG A 288 -7.55 -19.67 13.08
CA ARG A 288 -7.64 -21.12 12.93
C ARG A 288 -7.95 -21.40 11.46
N VAL A 289 -7.07 -22.14 10.78
CA VAL A 289 -7.35 -22.61 9.41
C VAL A 289 -8.38 -23.73 9.52
N VAL A 290 -9.58 -23.47 9.03
CA VAL A 290 -10.70 -24.41 8.97
C VAL A 290 -10.72 -25.02 7.57
N ARG A 291 -10.36 -26.30 7.48
CA ARG A 291 -10.51 -27.08 6.25
C ARG A 291 -11.97 -27.46 6.07
N LEU A 292 -12.63 -26.90 5.05
CA LEU A 292 -14.06 -27.08 4.81
C LEU A 292 -14.43 -28.57 4.66
N ASP A 293 -13.53 -29.37 4.09
CA ASP A 293 -13.70 -30.82 3.90
C ASP A 293 -13.79 -31.58 5.23
N ALA A 294 -13.07 -31.12 6.24
CA ALA A 294 -13.01 -31.74 7.56
C ALA A 294 -14.24 -31.39 8.42
N CYS A 295 -14.94 -30.31 8.08
CA CYS A 295 -16.15 -29.85 8.74
C CYS A 295 -17.42 -30.23 7.97
N LEU A 296 -17.29 -30.94 6.84
CA LEU A 296 -18.39 -31.35 6.00
C LEU A 296 -19.21 -32.44 6.69
N MET A 297 -20.48 -32.15 6.94
CA MET A 297 -21.48 -33.11 7.42
C MET A 297 -22.40 -33.48 6.26
N THR A 298 -22.51 -34.78 5.98
CA THR A 298 -23.40 -35.32 4.94
C THR A 298 -24.68 -35.80 5.62
N GLU A 299 -25.78 -35.10 5.41
CA GLU A 299 -27.11 -35.49 5.90
C GLU A 299 -28.01 -35.94 4.72
N PRO A 300 -29.15 -36.64 4.97
CA PRO A 300 -30.07 -37.07 3.92
C PRO A 300 -30.60 -35.92 3.04
N ASP A 301 -30.61 -34.68 3.58
CA ASP A 301 -31.14 -33.48 2.94
C ASP A 301 -30.06 -32.59 2.29
N GLY A 302 -28.78 -32.98 2.33
CA GLY A 302 -27.68 -32.28 1.66
C GLY A 302 -26.39 -32.17 2.49
N ASN A 303 -25.38 -31.56 1.89
CA ASN A 303 -24.08 -31.36 2.53
C ASN A 303 -24.03 -29.99 3.22
N PHE A 304 -23.64 -29.99 4.49
CA PHE A 304 -23.67 -28.81 5.33
C PHE A 304 -22.41 -28.66 6.18
N ILE A 305 -22.02 -27.41 6.43
CA ILE A 305 -20.91 -27.01 7.32
C ILE A 305 -21.46 -26.01 8.32
N ASP A 306 -21.36 -26.34 9.62
CA ASP A 306 -21.76 -25.41 10.68
C ASP A 306 -20.56 -24.66 11.25
N LEU A 307 -20.43 -23.36 10.93
CA LEU A 307 -19.39 -22.48 11.49
C LEU A 307 -19.92 -21.61 12.63
N SER A 308 -21.14 -21.86 13.13
CA SER A 308 -21.74 -21.08 14.23
C SER A 308 -20.96 -21.20 15.54
N GLN A 309 -20.22 -22.29 15.72
CA GLN A 309 -19.40 -22.56 16.92
C GLN A 309 -17.97 -22.02 16.80
N GLU A 310 -17.51 -21.68 15.58
CA GLU A 310 -16.16 -21.14 15.38
C GLU A 310 -16.09 -19.72 15.96
N ALA A 311 -15.15 -19.50 16.88
CA ALA A 311 -14.94 -18.24 17.57
C ALA A 311 -13.56 -17.66 17.20
N GLY A 312 -13.52 -16.37 16.88
CA GLY A 312 -12.29 -15.68 16.49
C GLY A 312 -12.07 -15.61 14.97
N PRO A 313 -10.97 -14.98 14.52
CA PRO A 313 -10.60 -14.97 13.11
C PRO A 313 -10.33 -16.41 12.65
N VAL A 314 -10.89 -16.78 11.50
CA VAL A 314 -10.66 -18.09 10.87
C VAL A 314 -10.25 -17.87 9.43
N GLU A 315 -9.39 -18.73 8.88
CA GLU A 315 -9.13 -18.79 7.44
C GLU A 315 -9.69 -20.10 6.90
N PHE A 316 -10.12 -20.12 5.64
CA PHE A 316 -10.72 -21.31 5.06
C PHE A 316 -9.80 -21.91 4.00
N GLU A 317 -9.74 -23.25 4.00
CA GLU A 317 -9.14 -24.02 2.92
C GLU A 317 -10.16 -25.02 2.37
N VAL A 318 -10.14 -25.23 1.06
CA VAL A 318 -10.96 -26.23 0.37
C VAL A 318 -10.04 -27.23 -0.33
N SER A 319 -10.29 -28.52 -0.15
CA SER A 319 -9.50 -29.53 -0.87
C SER A 319 -9.88 -29.58 -2.35
N PRO A 320 -8.94 -29.96 -3.24
CA PRO A 320 -9.26 -30.23 -4.64
C PRO A 320 -10.41 -31.22 -4.82
N GLY A 321 -10.51 -32.24 -3.94
CA GLY A 321 -11.57 -33.25 -4.01
C GLY A 321 -12.98 -32.69 -3.75
N LEU A 322 -13.13 -31.71 -2.86
CA LEU A 322 -14.42 -31.05 -2.63
C LEU A 322 -14.76 -30.07 -3.75
N VAL A 323 -13.78 -29.38 -4.32
CA VAL A 323 -13.95 -28.56 -5.52
C VAL A 323 -14.42 -29.41 -6.71
N ASP A 324 -13.84 -30.60 -6.90
CA ASP A 324 -14.24 -31.54 -7.95
C ASP A 324 -15.67 -32.05 -7.75
N ARG A 325 -16.04 -32.37 -6.51
CA ARG A 325 -17.42 -32.77 -6.14
C ARG A 325 -18.42 -31.65 -6.40
N MET A 326 -18.10 -30.41 -6.06
CA MET A 326 -18.91 -29.24 -6.41
C MET A 326 -19.02 -29.07 -7.94
N GLY A 327 -17.96 -29.40 -8.68
CA GLY A 327 -17.96 -29.49 -10.15
C GLY A 327 -18.88 -30.57 -10.71
N GLN A 328 -19.22 -31.60 -9.94
CA GLN A 328 -20.17 -32.65 -10.30
C GLN A 328 -21.63 -32.29 -9.94
N GLY A 329 -21.89 -31.05 -9.50
CA GLY A 329 -23.21 -30.55 -9.16
C GLY A 329 -23.54 -30.57 -7.67
N GLU A 330 -22.56 -30.91 -6.82
CA GLU A 330 -22.74 -30.85 -5.37
C GLU A 330 -22.83 -29.41 -4.87
N LYS A 331 -23.76 -29.14 -3.95
CA LYS A 331 -23.90 -27.85 -3.28
C LYS A 331 -23.58 -28.03 -1.80
N VAL A 332 -22.79 -27.13 -1.25
CA VAL A 332 -22.43 -27.13 0.18
C VAL A 332 -23.00 -25.89 0.83
N ALA A 333 -23.90 -26.10 1.78
CA ALA A 333 -24.46 -25.05 2.61
C ALA A 333 -23.54 -24.81 3.82
N ILE A 334 -23.30 -23.54 4.17
CA ILE A 334 -22.38 -23.12 5.23
C ILE A 334 -23.10 -22.12 6.12
N ARG A 335 -23.32 -22.44 7.39
CA ARG A 335 -23.90 -21.51 8.36
C ARG A 335 -22.81 -20.65 8.99
N LEU A 336 -23.02 -19.33 8.97
CA LEU A 336 -22.05 -18.32 9.37
C LEU A 336 -22.42 -17.70 10.73
N ARG A 337 -21.39 -17.38 11.51
CA ARG A 337 -21.50 -16.65 12.77
C ARG A 337 -21.20 -15.15 12.60
N THR A 338 -20.18 -14.82 11.81
CA THR A 338 -19.65 -13.45 11.69
C THR A 338 -19.55 -13.00 10.24
N ALA A 339 -19.51 -11.68 10.02
CA ALA A 339 -19.31 -11.10 8.69
C ALA A 339 -17.89 -11.34 8.14
N ASP A 340 -16.88 -11.52 9.00
CA ASP A 340 -15.51 -11.87 8.61
C ASP A 340 -15.47 -13.23 7.89
N GLN A 341 -16.26 -14.21 8.36
CA GLN A 341 -16.37 -15.52 7.72
C GLN A 341 -16.99 -15.42 6.32
N LEU A 342 -17.95 -14.52 6.13
CA LEU A 342 -18.59 -14.28 4.84
C LEU A 342 -17.58 -13.77 3.81
N GLU A 343 -16.79 -12.76 4.19
CA GLU A 343 -15.78 -12.17 3.31
C GLU A 343 -14.74 -13.20 2.86
N LYS A 344 -14.26 -14.02 3.79
CA LYS A 344 -13.23 -15.03 3.50
C LYS A 344 -13.75 -16.17 2.63
N LEU A 345 -14.99 -16.60 2.84
CA LEU A 345 -15.64 -17.57 1.95
C LEU A 345 -15.86 -17.02 0.54
N ALA A 346 -16.20 -15.74 0.40
CA ALA A 346 -16.33 -15.10 -0.91
C ALA A 346 -14.98 -15.02 -1.63
N ARG A 347 -13.89 -14.70 -0.92
CA ARG A 347 -12.52 -14.73 -1.46
C ARG A 347 -12.09 -16.14 -1.89
N LEU A 348 -12.38 -17.15 -1.08
CA LEU A 348 -12.12 -18.55 -1.41
C LEU A 348 -12.92 -18.99 -2.64
N ALA A 349 -14.21 -18.66 -2.71
CA ALA A 349 -15.05 -19.00 -3.86
C ALA A 349 -14.52 -18.39 -5.16
N PHE A 350 -14.10 -17.13 -5.12
CA PHE A 350 -13.47 -16.45 -6.25
C PHE A 350 -12.16 -17.13 -6.68
N GLY A 351 -11.30 -17.52 -5.73
CA GLY A 351 -10.02 -18.17 -6.02
C GLY A 351 -10.15 -19.57 -6.64
N HIS A 352 -11.29 -20.24 -6.48
CA HIS A 352 -11.52 -21.61 -6.95
C HIS A 352 -12.62 -21.72 -8.02
N ASP A 353 -13.02 -20.62 -8.67
CA ASP A 353 -14.09 -20.58 -9.67
C ASP A 353 -15.40 -21.24 -9.17
N LEU A 354 -15.82 -20.89 -7.96
CA LEU A 354 -17.06 -21.34 -7.35
C LEU A 354 -18.09 -20.21 -7.34
N ALA A 355 -19.34 -20.56 -7.59
CA ALA A 355 -20.48 -19.71 -7.35
C ALA A 355 -20.77 -19.62 -5.84
N PHE A 356 -21.22 -18.43 -5.43
CA PHE A 356 -21.44 -18.07 -4.05
C PHE A 356 -22.83 -17.42 -3.91
N GLU A 357 -23.69 -18.00 -3.07
CA GLU A 357 -24.98 -17.41 -2.71
C GLU A 357 -25.06 -17.16 -1.21
N PHE A 358 -25.48 -15.95 -0.82
CA PHE A 358 -25.71 -15.60 0.58
C PHE A 358 -27.20 -15.36 0.86
N ARG A 359 -27.70 -15.94 1.95
CA ARG A 359 -29.07 -15.75 2.44
C ARG A 359 -29.06 -15.54 3.94
N ARG A 360 -30.02 -14.78 4.43
CA ARG A 360 -30.24 -14.56 5.87
C ARG A 360 -31.71 -14.78 6.17
N ASP A 361 -32.00 -15.73 7.04
CA ASP A 361 -33.37 -16.08 7.45
C ASP A 361 -33.50 -16.13 8.98
N SER A 362 -34.64 -16.61 9.49
CA SER A 362 -34.88 -16.78 10.92
C SER A 362 -33.96 -17.79 11.61
N GLY A 363 -33.26 -18.64 10.85
CA GLY A 363 -32.28 -19.63 11.31
C GLY A 363 -30.83 -19.16 11.27
N GLY A 364 -30.55 -17.95 10.76
CA GLY A 364 -29.22 -17.33 10.79
C GLY A 364 -28.71 -16.85 9.43
N ALA A 365 -27.41 -16.56 9.36
CA ALA A 365 -26.72 -16.22 8.13
C ALA A 365 -26.18 -17.50 7.47
N GLN A 366 -26.49 -17.73 6.20
CA GLN A 366 -26.09 -18.93 5.46
C GLN A 366 -25.49 -18.55 4.11
N ALA A 367 -24.39 -19.22 3.75
CA ALA A 367 -23.77 -19.17 2.44
C ALA A 367 -23.89 -20.53 1.75
N THR A 368 -23.99 -20.55 0.43
CA THR A 368 -23.96 -21.78 -0.37
C THR A 368 -22.85 -21.68 -1.40
N LEU A 369 -21.94 -22.66 -1.38
CA LEU A 369 -20.90 -22.84 -2.39
C LEU A 369 -21.29 -23.94 -3.37
N TYR A 370 -21.16 -23.67 -4.66
CA TYR A 370 -21.39 -24.64 -5.72
C TYR A 370 -20.65 -24.23 -6.99
N ARG A 371 -20.52 -25.13 -7.98
CA ARG A 371 -20.02 -24.77 -9.31
C ARG A 371 -21.14 -24.89 -10.34
N PHE A 372 -21.26 -23.93 -11.25
CA PHE A 372 -22.19 -24.07 -12.37
C PHE A 372 -21.70 -25.17 -13.29
N LEU A 373 -22.57 -26.15 -13.59
CA LEU A 373 -22.30 -27.09 -14.68
C LEU A 373 -22.28 -26.31 -15.99
N PRO A 374 -21.31 -26.56 -16.90
CA PRO A 374 -21.28 -25.90 -18.19
C PRO A 374 -22.57 -26.21 -18.93
N VAL A 375 -23.33 -25.16 -19.25
CA VAL A 375 -24.50 -25.26 -20.12
C VAL A 375 -24.01 -25.77 -21.47
N ARG A 376 -24.47 -26.95 -21.91
CA ARG A 376 -24.19 -27.43 -23.27
C ARG A 376 -24.66 -26.35 -24.26
N PRO A 377 -23.83 -25.94 -25.23
CA PRO A 377 -24.28 -24.99 -26.23
C PRO A 377 -25.47 -25.58 -26.99
N PHE A 378 -26.47 -24.73 -27.26
CA PHE A 378 -27.60 -25.06 -28.13
C PHE A 378 -27.05 -25.51 -29.49
N VAL A 379 -27.33 -26.75 -29.88
CA VAL A 379 -27.13 -27.20 -31.26
C VAL A 379 -28.22 -26.53 -32.09
N GLN A 380 -27.81 -25.64 -32.99
CA GLN A 380 -28.69 -25.04 -33.98
C GLN A 380 -28.95 -26.10 -35.04
N ASP A 381 -30.15 -26.71 -35.01
CA ASP A 381 -30.55 -27.68 -36.03
C ASP A 381 -30.68 -26.95 -37.38
N GLU A 382 -29.84 -27.35 -38.34
CA GLU A 382 -30.02 -27.02 -39.75
C GLU A 382 -31.29 -27.72 -40.26
N THR A 383 -32.38 -26.96 -40.40
CA THR A 383 -33.45 -27.32 -41.33
C THR A 383 -33.73 -26.14 -42.25
N GLY A 384 -33.70 -26.44 -43.54
CA GLY A 384 -33.64 -25.50 -44.66
C GLY A 384 -34.90 -24.67 -44.93
N PRO A 385 -34.99 -24.08 -46.13
CA PRO A 385 -35.62 -22.79 -46.35
C PRO A 385 -37.14 -22.88 -46.45
N VAL A 386 -37.82 -21.84 -45.98
CA VAL A 386 -39.24 -21.59 -46.27
C VAL A 386 -39.42 -20.14 -46.71
N ILE A 387 -39.60 -20.02 -48.04
CA ILE A 387 -40.08 -18.92 -48.91
C ILE A 387 -39.17 -17.68 -49.05
#